data_AF-M5C0V1-F1
#
_entry.id   AF-M5C0V1-F1
#
_cell.length_a   1.000
_cell.length_b   1.000
_cell.length_c   1.000
_cell.angle_alpha   90.00
_cell.angle_beta   90.00
_cell.angle_gamma   90.00
#
_symmetry.space_group_name_H-M   'P 1'
#
loop_
_entity.id
_entity.type
_entity.pdbx_description
1 polymer ?
#
loop_
_entity_poly.entity_id
_entity_poly.type
_entity_poly.pdbx_seq_one_letter_code
_entity_poly.pdbx_strand_id
1 'polypeptide(L)' 'MFLHINMEGTAAAWLLPHIALVGEQRAVIKNMNDFQQEFRKAFDNPDATATAEHNITKLVQTTTATAYTTDFRTLQLEIN' A
#
# COMPACT_ATOMS: atom_id res chain seq x y z
N MET A 1 4.55 -7.12 -20.79
CA MET A 1 4.36 -7.85 -19.51
C MET A 1 5.52 -7.47 -18.60
N PHE A 2 5.32 -6.62 -17.58
CA PHE A 2 6.40 -5.93 -16.85
C PHE A 2 6.21 -5.90 -15.32
N LEU A 3 5.51 -6.87 -14.72
CA LEU A 3 5.33 -6.89 -13.26
C LEU A 3 6.49 -7.55 -12.49
N HIS A 4 7.33 -8.35 -13.14
CA HIS A 4 8.37 -9.13 -12.44
C HIS A 4 9.64 -8.33 -12.13
N ILE A 5 9.85 -7.15 -12.73
CA ILE A 5 11.17 -6.49 -12.73
C ILE A 5 11.36 -5.48 -11.58
N ASN A 6 10.32 -5.19 -10.78
CA ASN A 6 10.39 -4.17 -9.72
C ASN A 6 9.98 -4.67 -8.32
N MET A 7 9.73 -5.97 -8.13
CA MET A 7 9.39 -6.51 -6.82
C MET A 7 10.62 -7.15 -6.18
N GLU A 8 11.17 -6.48 -5.16
CA GLU A 8 12.27 -6.97 -4.33
C GLU A 8 11.81 -7.15 -2.88
N GLY A 9 12.60 -7.86 -2.08
CA GLY A 9 12.35 -8.03 -0.65
C GLY A 9 10.99 -8.68 -0.34
N THR A 10 10.23 -8.06 0.57
CA THR A 10 8.94 -8.59 1.06
C THR A 10 7.91 -8.78 -0.06
N ALA A 11 7.90 -7.90 -1.07
CA ALA A 11 6.99 -8.02 -2.21
C ALA A 11 7.31 -9.24 -3.08
N ALA A 12 8.61 -9.51 -3.32
CA ALA A 12 9.05 -10.70 -4.05
C ALA A 12 8.68 -11.98 -3.29
N ALA A 13 8.97 -12.02 -1.98
CA ALA A 13 8.69 -13.18 -1.13
C ALA A 13 7.19 -13.50 -1.07
N TRP A 14 6.33 -12.48 -1.02
CA TRP A 14 4.88 -12.65 -1.10
C TRP A 14 4.40 -13.22 -2.44
N LEU A 15 5.04 -12.82 -3.54
CA LEU A 15 4.63 -13.23 -4.88
C LEU A 15 4.99 -14.68 -5.24
N LEU A 16 6.08 -15.21 -4.69
CA LEU A 16 6.59 -16.57 -4.96
C LEU A 16 5.52 -17.69 -4.86
N PRO A 17 4.75 -17.83 -3.77
CA PRO A 17 3.72 -18.86 -3.66
C PRO A 17 2.58 -18.68 -4.66
N HIS A 18 2.30 -17.45 -5.10
CA HIS A 18 1.24 -17.19 -6.08
C HIS A 18 1.68 -17.53 -7.51
N ILE A 19 2.94 -17.26 -7.87
CA ILE A 19 3.51 -17.67 -9.18
C ILE A 19 3.53 -19.19 -9.32
N ALA A 20 3.89 -19.91 -8.25
CA ALA A 20 3.98 -21.37 -8.28
C ALA A 20 2.63 -22.06 -8.60
N LEU A 21 1.51 -21.36 -8.38
CA LEU A 21 0.16 -21.88 -8.62
C LEU A 21 -0.42 -21.45 -9.97
N VAL A 22 0.27 -20.62 -10.76
CA VAL A 22 -0.26 -20.09 -12.03
C VAL A 22 -0.54 -21.24 -12.99
N GLY A 23 -1.78 -21.30 -13.49
CA GLY A 23 -2.25 -22.36 -14.40
C GLY A 23 -2.90 -23.55 -13.70
N GLU A 24 -2.85 -23.64 -12.37
CA GLU A 24 -3.61 -24.61 -11.61
C GLU A 24 -5.05 -24.13 -11.34
N GLN A 25 -6.02 -25.04 -11.19
CA GLN A 25 -7.40 -24.65 -10.84
C GLN A 25 -7.50 -23.89 -9.51
N ARG A 26 -6.58 -24.15 -8.58
CA ARG A 26 -6.48 -23.49 -7.27
C ARG A 26 -5.72 -22.15 -7.27
N ALA A 27 -5.28 -21.67 -8.43
CA ALA A 27 -4.64 -20.36 -8.52
C ALA A 27 -5.61 -19.26 -8.05
N VAL A 28 -5.18 -18.45 -7.07
CA VAL A 28 -5.95 -17.28 -6.61
C VAL A 28 -5.79 -16.11 -7.59
N ILE A 29 -4.59 -15.95 -8.15
CA ILE A 29 -4.27 -14.90 -9.13
C ILE A 29 -4.35 -15.51 -10.54
N LYS A 30 -5.47 -15.28 -11.25
CA LYS A 30 -5.67 -15.83 -12.61
C LYS A 30 -5.47 -14.79 -13.70
N ASN A 31 -5.63 -13.52 -13.35
CA ASN A 31 -5.49 -12.39 -14.26
C ASN A 31 -4.92 -11.16 -13.52
N MET A 32 -4.69 -10.07 -14.27
CA MET A 32 -4.13 -8.83 -13.73
C MET A 32 -4.99 -8.18 -12.64
N ASN A 33 -6.32 -8.28 -12.75
CA ASN A 33 -7.23 -7.69 -11.78
C ASN A 33 -7.16 -8.43 -10.44
N ASP A 34 -7.13 -9.77 -10.46
CA ASP A 34 -6.95 -10.59 -9.25
C ASP A 34 -5.61 -10.26 -8.58
N PHE A 35 -4.55 -10.10 -9.38
CA PHE A 35 -3.24 -9.70 -8.89
C PHE A 35 -3.30 -8.36 -8.15
N GLN A 36 -3.88 -7.33 -8.78
CA GLN A 36 -3.99 -6.00 -8.17
C GLN A 36 -4.80 -6.04 -6.88
N GLN A 37 -5.88 -6.82 -6.85
CA GLN A 37 -6.72 -6.95 -5.67
C GLN A 37 -6.00 -7.66 -4.51
N GLU A 38 -5.35 -8.80 -4.77
CA GLU A 38 -4.61 -9.52 -3.72
C GLU A 38 -3.36 -8.77 -3.26
N PHE A 39 -2.69 -8.06 -4.17
CA PHE A 39 -1.56 -7.20 -3.82
C PHE A 39 -1.99 -6.07 -2.89
N ARG A 40 -3.09 -5.37 -3.21
CA ARG A 40 -3.67 -4.35 -2.32
C ARG A 40 -4.06 -4.92 -0.97
N LYS A 41 -4.67 -6.11 -0.91
CA LYS A 41 -4.97 -6.74 0.40
C LYS A 41 -3.72 -7.02 1.24
N ALA A 42 -2.62 -7.39 0.61
CA ALA A 42 -1.39 -7.74 1.29
C ALA A 42 -0.58 -6.52 1.75
N PHE A 43 -0.68 -5.38 1.03
CA PHE A 43 0.20 -4.23 1.22
C PHE A 43 -0.51 -2.90 1.49
N ASP A 44 -1.78 -2.72 1.11
CA ASP A 44 -2.52 -1.51 1.47
C ASP A 44 -2.85 -1.57 2.96
N ASN A 45 -2.70 -0.44 3.64
CA ASN A 45 -3.19 -0.26 4.99
C ASN A 45 -4.65 0.25 4.91
N PRO A 46 -5.66 -0.57 5.26
CA PRO A 46 -7.06 -0.16 5.17
C PRO A 46 -7.39 0.99 6.13
N ASP A 47 -6.60 1.15 7.18
CA ASP A 47 -6.80 2.19 8.19
C ASP A 47 -5.97 3.45 7.90
N ALA A 48 -5.24 3.52 6.78
CA ALA A 48 -4.38 4.67 6.45
C ALA A 48 -5.16 5.98 6.44
N THR A 49 -6.28 6.04 5.71
CA THR A 49 -7.13 7.24 5.63
C THR A 49 -7.66 7.63 7.02
N ALA A 50 -8.24 6.69 7.77
CA ALA A 50 -8.79 6.96 9.09
C ALA A 50 -7.72 7.40 10.09
N THR A 51 -6.52 6.81 10.00
CA THR A 51 -5.36 7.18 10.82
C THR A 51 -4.87 8.57 10.46
N ALA A 52 -4.77 8.90 9.17
CA ALA A 52 -4.35 10.20 8.69
C ALA A 52 -5.33 11.32 9.09
N GLU A 53 -6.64 11.09 8.91
CA GLU A 53 -7.69 12.01 9.36
C GLU A 53 -7.59 12.26 10.88
N HIS A 54 -7.51 11.18 11.66
CA HIS A 54 -7.35 11.28 13.11
C HIS A 54 -6.07 12.06 13.48
N ASN A 55 -4.95 11.80 12.81
CA ASN A 55 -3.69 12.50 13.07
C ASN A 55 -3.76 13.98 12.71
N ILE A 56 -4.46 14.36 11.63
CA ILE A 56 -4.71 15.76 11.28
C ILE A 56 -5.50 16.47 12.38
N THR A 57 -6.54 15.84 12.94
CA THR A 57 -7.33 16.48 14.03
C THR A 57 -6.50 16.76 15.29
N LYS A 58 -5.42 16.01 15.48
CA LYS A 58 -4.51 16.15 16.63
C LYS A 58 -3.24 16.92 16.28
N LEU A 59 -3.06 17.32 15.02
CA LEU A 59 -1.84 17.98 14.57
C LEU A 59 -1.79 19.39 15.15
N VAL A 60 -0.76 19.65 15.95
CA VAL A 60 -0.49 20.95 16.56
C VAL A 60 0.90 21.42 16.17
N GLN A 61 1.07 22.71 15.91
CA GLN A 61 2.38 23.26 15.59
C GLN A 61 3.25 23.30 16.86
N THR A 62 4.12 22.31 17.03
CA THR A 62 5.06 22.23 18.16
C THR A 62 6.41 22.90 17.87
N THR A 63 6.74 23.10 16.60
CA THR A 63 8.02 23.64 16.14
C THR A 63 7.80 24.79 15.14
N THR A 64 8.28 24.64 13.90
CA THR A 64 8.17 25.65 12.85
C THR A 64 6.90 25.48 12.01
N ALA A 65 6.42 26.56 11.43
CA ALA A 65 5.30 26.52 10.48
C ALA A 65 5.62 25.64 9.26
N THR A 66 6.89 25.59 8.83
CA THR A 66 7.35 24.75 7.73
C THR A 66 7.27 23.27 8.06
N ALA A 67 7.67 22.86 9.28
CA ALA A 67 7.53 21.47 9.72
C ALA A 67 6.04 21.06 9.80
N TYR A 68 5.22 21.89 10.44
CA TYR A 68 3.77 21.66 10.53
C TYR A 68 3.12 21.51 9.15
N THR A 69 3.42 22.41 8.20
CA THR A 69 2.85 22.35 6.85
C THR A 69 3.35 21.14 6.05
N THR A 70 4.55 20.66 6.32
CA THR A 70 5.10 19.42 5.73
C THR A 70 4.36 18.19 6.27
N ASP A 71 4.18 18.11 7.59
CA ASP A 71 3.47 17.02 8.25
C ASP A 71 2.00 16.98 7.80
N PHE A 72 1.34 18.14 7.77
CA PHE A 72 -0.04 18.26 7.31
C PHE A 72 -0.20 17.80 5.85
N ARG A 73 0.70 18.22 4.94
CA ARG A 73 0.65 17.77 3.53
C ARG A 73 0.90 16.29 3.38
N THR A 74 1.81 15.72 4.17
CA THR A 74 2.08 14.28 4.16
C THR A 74 0.82 13.50 4.56
N LEU A 75 0.16 13.90 5.66
CA LEU A 75 -1.08 13.26 6.10
C LEU A 75 -2.22 13.47 5.09
N GLN A 76 -2.31 14.62 4.42
CA GLN A 76 -3.30 14.82 3.35
C GLN A 76 -3.12 13.88 2.16
N LEU A 77 -1.90 13.43 1.85
CA LEU A 77 -1.65 12.47 0.77
C LEU A 77 -2.09 11.05 1.13
N GLU A 78 -2.20 10.74 2.43
CA GLU A 78 -2.70 9.45 2.91
C GLU A 78 -4.24 9.38 2.94
N ILE A 79 -4.92 10.52 2.72
CA ILE A 79 -6.37 10.60 2.57
C ILE A 79 -6.70 10.47 1.08
N ASN A 80 -7.18 9.29 0.69
CA ASN A 80 -7.47 8.89 -0.69
C ASN A 80 -8.95 9.11 -1.06
#